data_AF-A0A3B0VMB3-F1
#
_entry.id   AF-A0A3B0VMB3-F1
#
_cell.length_a   1.000
_cell.length_b   1.000
_cell.length_c   1.000
_cell.angle_alpha   90.00
_cell.angle_beta   90.00
_cell.angle_gamma   90.00
#
_symmetry.space_group_name_H-M   'P 1'
#
loop_
_entity.id
_entity.type
_entity.pdbx_description
1 polymer ?
#
loop_
_entity_poly.entity_id
_entity_poly.type
_entity_poly.pdbx_seq_one_letter_code
_entity_poly.pdbx_strand_id
1 'polypeptide(L)'
;MKLLTLDPLLSEPLKQKMLLNQWIVSHQDAGQTHLVGWGYEITWEKFQSSVTLRYFDKQGVANAFLEVSQEAEQEMQRLVRDLSGTHD
;
A
#
# COMPACT_ATOMS: atom_id res chain seq x y z
N MET A 1 -0.38 -14.06 5.15
CA MET A 1 -0.38 -12.74 4.47
C MET A 1 -1.54 -12.73 3.50
N LYS A 2 -2.26 -11.62 3.39
CA LYS A 2 -3.41 -11.46 2.51
C LYS A 2 -3.14 -10.31 1.55
N LEU A 3 -3.42 -10.55 0.28
CA LEU A 3 -3.29 -9.53 -0.76
C LEU A 3 -4.65 -8.84 -0.94
N LEU A 4 -4.67 -7.54 -0.74
CA LEU A 4 -5.82 -6.67 -0.99
C LEU A 4 -5.52 -5.84 -2.23
N THR A 5 -6.48 -5.75 -3.15
CA THR A 5 -6.37 -4.80 -4.26
C THR A 5 -6.67 -3.41 -3.73
N LEU A 6 -5.77 -2.47 -3.95
CA LEU A 6 -5.92 -1.07 -3.58
C LEU A 6 -6.12 -0.26 -4.86
N ASP A 7 -6.98 0.75 -4.79
CA ASP A 7 -7.03 1.73 -5.86
C ASP A 7 -5.72 2.54 -5.89
N PRO A 8 -5.06 2.69 -7.05
CA PRO A 8 -3.82 3.45 -7.16
C PRO A 8 -3.94 4.88 -6.62
N LEU A 9 -5.12 5.51 -6.71
CA LEU A 9 -5.37 6.85 -6.18
C LEU A 9 -5.33 6.90 -4.64
N LEU A 10 -5.56 5.77 -3.97
CA LEU A 10 -5.54 5.67 -2.52
C LEU A 10 -4.13 5.38 -1.96
N SER A 11 -3.13 5.16 -2.84
CA SER A 11 -1.75 4.87 -2.43
C SER A 11 -1.14 6.01 -1.62
N GLU A 12 -1.29 7.25 -2.08
CA GLU A 12 -0.76 8.44 -1.39
C GLU A 12 -1.41 8.69 -0.02
N PRO A 13 -2.75 8.73 0.11
CA PRO A 13 -3.37 8.93 1.42
C PRO A 13 -3.15 7.72 2.35
N LEU A 14 -2.97 6.51 1.81
CA LEU A 14 -2.54 5.36 2.61
C LEU A 14 -1.15 5.60 3.22
N LYS A 15 -0.15 6.08 2.45
CA LYS A 15 1.18 6.42 2.98
C LYS A 15 1.09 7.44 4.12
N GLN A 16 0.24 8.46 3.97
CA GLN A 16 -0.01 9.46 5.03
C GLN A 16 -0.62 8.81 6.28
N LYS A 17 -1.64 7.96 6.12
CA LYS A 17 -2.23 7.20 7.23
C LYS A 17 -1.22 6.28 7.91
N MET A 18 -0.36 5.59 7.16
CA MET A 18 0.71 4.75 7.71
C MET A 18 1.63 5.57 8.61
N LEU A 19 2.08 6.73 8.13
CA LEU A 19 2.92 7.66 8.90
C LEU A 19 2.22 8.11 10.20
N LEU A 20 0.94 8.49 10.12
CA LEU A 20 0.14 8.88 11.28
C LEU A 20 -0.07 7.74 12.28
N ASN A 21 -0.15 6.49 11.79
CA ASN A 21 -0.32 5.30 12.62
C ASN A 21 1.01 4.72 13.13
N GLN A 22 2.11 5.49 13.02
CA GLN A 22 3.45 5.12 13.46
C GLN A 22 4.00 3.83 12.81
N TRP A 23 3.61 3.56 11.58
CA TRP A 23 4.18 2.48 10.79
C TRP A 23 5.58 2.87 10.30
N ILE A 24 6.56 2.01 10.55
CA ILE A 24 7.96 2.28 10.20
C ILE A 24 8.22 1.70 8.82
N VAL A 25 8.72 2.52 7.88
CA VAL A 25 9.17 2.02 6.58
C VAL A 25 10.41 1.15 6.81
N SER A 26 10.27 -0.15 6.57
CA SER A 26 11.37 -1.10 6.66
C SER A 26 12.05 -1.31 5.31
N HIS A 27 11.24 -1.37 4.25
CA HIS A 27 11.73 -1.49 2.89
C HIS A 27 11.03 -0.48 1.99
N GLN A 28 11.79 0.16 1.10
CA GLN A 28 11.22 0.98 0.05
C GLN A 28 12.09 0.80 -1.18
N ASP A 29 11.49 0.25 -2.23
CA ASP A 29 12.10 0.10 -3.54
C ASP A 29 11.27 0.89 -4.55
N ALA A 30 11.92 1.73 -5.34
CA ALA A 30 11.27 2.45 -6.42
C ALA A 30 12.12 2.26 -7.66
N GLY A 31 11.52 1.69 -8.70
CA GLY A 31 12.26 1.19 -9.84
C GLY A 31 11.46 1.23 -11.12
N GLN A 32 12.19 1.36 -12.22
CA GLN A 32 11.63 1.11 -13.54
C GLN A 32 11.46 -0.41 -13.68
N THR A 33 10.23 -0.87 -13.86
CA THR A 33 9.97 -2.29 -14.10
C THR A 33 10.50 -2.66 -15.49
N HIS A 34 10.99 -3.90 -15.63
CA HIS A 34 11.51 -4.45 -16.90
C HIS A 34 10.53 -4.33 -18.08
N LEU A 35 9.25 -4.05 -17.83
CA LEU A 35 8.20 -3.84 -18.81
C LEU A 35 7.73 -2.39 -18.78
N VAL A 36 8.43 -1.46 -19.46
CA VAL A 36 8.01 -0.09 -19.81
C VAL A 36 6.93 0.46 -18.86
N GLY A 37 7.32 0.67 -17.60
CA GLY A 37 6.39 1.01 -16.53
C GLY A 37 7.15 1.49 -15.31
N TRP A 38 6.45 2.25 -14.46
CA TRP A 38 6.99 2.80 -13.23
C TRP A 38 6.35 2.08 -12.06
N GLY A 39 7.16 1.50 -11.17
CA GLY A 39 6.66 0.82 -9.99
C GLY A 39 7.41 1.22 -8.74
N TYR A 40 6.75 1.09 -7.61
CA TYR A 40 7.41 1.16 -6.32
C TYR A 40 6.75 0.20 -5.34
N GLU A 41 7.57 -0.38 -4.48
CA GLU A 41 7.15 -1.22 -3.37
C GLU A 41 7.57 -0.54 -2.07
N ILE A 42 6.67 -0.46 -1.10
CA ILE A 42 6.97 0.04 0.25
C ILE A 42 6.47 -0.98 1.25
N THR A 43 7.38 -1.50 2.06
CA THR A 43 7.06 -2.37 3.20
C THR A 43 7.17 -1.56 4.48
N TRP A 44 6.08 -1.53 5.22
CA TRP A 44 6.02 -1.05 6.59
C TRP A 44 5.99 -2.20 7.58
N GLU A 45 6.64 -1.98 8.72
CA GLU A 45 6.63 -2.87 9.86
C GLU A 45 6.21 -2.11 11.11
N LYS A 46 5.40 -2.77 11.94
CA LYS A 46 4.92 -2.25 13.21
C LYS A 46 4.71 -3.42 14.17
N PHE A 47 5.51 -3.48 15.23
CA PHE A 47 5.52 -4.59 16.20
C PHE A 47 5.70 -5.96 15.51
N GLN A 48 4.63 -6.77 15.43
CA GLN A 48 4.60 -8.10 14.79
C GLN A 48 3.88 -8.10 13.44
N SER A 49 3.48 -6.92 12.98
CA SER A 49 2.71 -6.74 11.77
C SER A 49 3.57 -6.15 10.65
N SER A 50 3.40 -6.68 9.45
CA SER A 50 4.00 -6.16 8.23
C SER A 50 2.94 -5.86 7.17
N VAL A 51 3.16 -4.78 6.42
CA VAL A 51 2.30 -4.35 5.32
C VAL A 51 3.15 -3.88 4.16
N THR A 52 2.93 -4.45 2.98
CA THR A 52 3.66 -4.13 1.75
C THR A 52 2.71 -3.53 0.72
N LEU A 53 2.91 -2.27 0.35
CA LEU A 53 2.24 -1.64 -0.79
C LEU A 53 3.08 -1.81 -2.04
N ARG A 54 2.51 -2.46 -3.05
CA ARG A 54 3.06 -2.55 -4.41
C ARG A 54 2.24 -1.67 -5.33
N TYR A 55 2.84 -0.64 -5.87
CA TYR A 55 2.26 0.18 -6.92
C TYR A 55 3.00 -0.06 -8.22
N PHE A 56 2.27 -0.14 -9.33
CA PHE A 56 2.88 -0.10 -10.64
C PHE A 56 1.95 0.55 -11.67
N ASP A 57 2.51 1.42 -12.49
CA ASP A 57 1.92 1.98 -13.69
C ASP A 57 2.52 1.30 -14.92
N LYS A 58 1.66 0.76 -15.78
CA LYS A 58 2.06 0.19 -17.06
C LYS A 58 1.27 0.84 -18.18
N GLN A 59 1.93 1.73 -18.92
CA GLN A 59 1.36 2.44 -20.08
C GLN A 59 0.02 3.14 -19.76
N GLY A 60 -0.08 3.80 -18.60
CA GLY A 60 -1.28 4.52 -18.17
C GLY A 60 -2.32 3.65 -17.44
N VAL A 61 -2.06 2.36 -17.23
CA VAL A 61 -2.84 1.52 -16.33
C VAL A 61 -2.08 1.41 -15.01
N ALA A 62 -2.55 2.16 -14.02
CA ALA A 62 -2.04 2.09 -12.66
C ALA A 62 -2.75 0.98 -11.87
N ASN A 63 -1.98 0.18 -11.16
CA ASN A 63 -2.47 -0.83 -10.23
C ASN A 63 -1.74 -0.70 -8.91
N ALA A 64 -2.48 -0.89 -7.81
CA ALA A 64 -1.91 -0.97 -6.48
C ALA A 64 -2.41 -2.22 -5.74
N PHE A 65 -1.52 -2.81 -4.96
CA PHE A 65 -1.78 -3.99 -4.14
C PHE A 65 -1.21 -3.76 -2.75
N LEU A 66 -1.98 -4.13 -1.75
CA LEU A 66 -1.58 -4.07 -0.35
C LEU A 66 -1.51 -5.49 0.19
N GLU A 67 -0.32 -5.97 0.46
CA GLU A 67 -0.09 -7.24 1.13
C GLU A 67 0.00 -6.99 2.62
N VAL A 68 -0.92 -7.57 3.41
CA VAL A 68 -1.01 -7.31 4.84
C VAL A 68 -0.84 -8.61 5.61
N SER A 69 -0.14 -8.55 6.74
CA SER A 69 -0.12 -9.63 7.72
C SER A 69 -1.48 -9.80 8.39
N GLN A 70 -1.77 -11.00 8.87
CA GLN A 70 -3.10 -11.35 9.40
C GLN A 70 -3.48 -10.48 10.62
N GLU A 71 -2.49 -10.13 11.44
CA GLU A 71 -2.65 -9.24 12.61
C GLU A 71 -2.97 -7.80 12.19
N ALA A 72 -2.39 -7.35 11.07
CA ALA A 72 -2.63 -6.03 10.50
C ALA A 72 -3.91 -5.96 9.65
N GLU A 73 -4.49 -7.11 9.27
CA GLU A 73 -5.57 -7.19 8.29
C GLU A 73 -6.77 -6.33 8.69
N GLN A 74 -7.23 -6.44 9.94
CA GLN A 74 -8.39 -5.68 10.39
C GLN A 74 -8.11 -4.17 10.46
N GLU A 75 -6.91 -3.77 10.89
CA GLU A 75 -6.51 -2.36 10.92
C GLU A 75 -6.43 -1.81 9.49
N MET A 76 -5.79 -2.55 8.59
CA MET A 76 -5.61 -2.14 7.20
C MET A 76 -6.90 -2.12 6.40
N GLN A 77 -7.79 -3.10 6.58
CA GLN A 77 -9.11 -3.06 5.94
C GLN A 77 -9.93 -1.86 6.42
N ARG A 78 -9.84 -1.49 7.70
CA ARG A 78 -10.49 -0.28 8.22
C ARG A 78 -9.88 0.97 7.60
N LEU A 79 -8.55 1.07 7.53
CA LEU A 79 -7.86 2.19 6.90
C LEU A 79 -8.22 2.33 5.42
N VAL A 80 -8.17 1.25 4.65
CA VAL A 80 -8.54 1.27 3.24
C VAL A 80 -10.01 1.65 3.07
N ARG A 81 -10.92 1.10 3.90
CA ARG A 81 -12.34 1.46 3.86
C ARG A 81 -12.59 2.93 4.21
N ASP A 82 -11.89 3.47 5.20
CA ASP A 82 -11.95 4.89 5.59
C ASP A 82 -11.51 5.79 4.42
N LEU A 83 -10.42 5.40 3.75
CA LEU A 83 -9.91 6.09 2.57
C LEU A 83 -10.83 5.99 1.36
N SER A 84 -11.45 4.83 1.11
CA SER A 84 -12.43 4.64 0.05
C SER A 84 -13.77 5.34 0.34
N GLY A 85 -14.14 5.46 1.61
CA GLY A 85 -15.41 6.06 2.04
C GLY A 85 -15.39 7.59 2.17
N THR A 86 -14.22 8.24 2.06
CA THR A 86 -14.07 9.71 2.08
C THR A 86 -14.32 10.35 0.70
N HIS A 87 -14.84 9.60 -0.27
CA HIS A 87 -15.23 10.07 -1.60
C HIS A 87 -16.78 10.08 -1.73
N ASP A 88 -17.47 10.79 -0.82
CA ASP A 88 -18.89 11.17 -0.97
C ASP A 88 -19.01 12.70 -0.87
#